data_AF-A0A970SBB2-F1
#
_entry.id   AF-A0A970SBB2-F1
#
_cell.length_a   1.000
_cell.length_b   1.000
_cell.length_c   1.000
_cell.angle_alpha   90.00
_cell.angle_beta   90.00
_cell.angle_gamma   90.00
#
_symmetry.space_group_name_H-M   'P 1'
#
loop_
_entity.id
_entity.type
_entity.pdbx_description
1 polymer ?
#
loop_
_entity_poly.entity_id
_entity_poly.type
_entity_poly.pdbx_seq_one_letter_code
_entity_poly.pdbx_strand_id
1 'polypeptide(L)'
;MRHRTKNTHGTRDARRGFTLVEVMVAMIVFAIALMGLVALQKVSITAAGSGRDHTVAANLARYAITWLQNEAAHYAKTEGDINFNDVDYPLLYGGLDANVGSYVLLDANTPTFRFDEYLGHSALEMYEDVDSAMYCVHYKLEQFQSYQVDTETATPYVPDLYKISVRVTWPKPKSYLTEGLDWTDCSQRTAEPNLSDFNALELSGVITREFASKVH
;
A
#
# COMPACT_ATOMS: atom_id res chain seq x y z
N MET A 1 74.43 1.94 -61.65
CA MET A 1 73.00 2.02 -61.28
C MET A 1 72.65 0.76 -60.49
N ARG A 2 72.50 0.84 -59.16
CA ARG A 2 72.29 -0.32 -58.27
C ARG A 2 70.80 -0.45 -57.92
N HIS A 3 70.19 -1.55 -58.34
CA HIS A 3 68.81 -1.90 -57.98
C HIS A 3 68.75 -2.30 -56.50
N ARG A 4 67.94 -1.57 -55.72
CA ARG A 4 67.67 -1.83 -54.30
C ARG A 4 66.38 -2.65 -54.21
N THR A 5 66.52 -3.95 -53.94
CA THR A 5 65.39 -4.85 -53.66
C THR A 5 64.85 -4.56 -52.25
N LYS A 6 63.57 -4.17 -52.18
CA LYS A 6 62.83 -4.02 -50.91
C LYS A 6 62.38 -5.40 -50.45
N ASN A 7 62.96 -5.91 -49.38
CA ASN A 7 62.47 -7.11 -48.70
C ASN A 7 61.20 -6.77 -47.92
N THR A 8 60.05 -7.10 -48.49
CA THR A 8 58.76 -7.13 -47.78
C THR A 8 58.77 -8.31 -46.81
N HIS A 9 59.05 -8.05 -45.53
CA HIS A 9 58.81 -9.03 -44.47
C HIS A 9 57.30 -9.20 -44.32
N GLY A 10 56.75 -10.24 -44.95
CA GLY A 10 55.40 -10.69 -44.67
C GLY A 10 55.32 -11.15 -43.22
N THR A 11 54.67 -10.35 -42.38
CA THR A 11 54.25 -10.76 -41.05
C THR A 11 53.31 -11.95 -41.23
N ARG A 12 53.80 -13.15 -40.93
CA ARG A 12 52.98 -14.36 -40.84
C ARG A 12 52.03 -14.16 -39.67
N ASP A 13 50.81 -13.72 -39.96
CA ASP A 13 49.70 -13.83 -39.02
C ASP A 13 49.52 -15.31 -38.69
N ALA A 14 50.02 -15.69 -37.53
CA ALA A 14 49.81 -17.02 -36.98
C ALA A 14 48.33 -17.15 -36.68
N ARG A 15 47.59 -17.79 -37.58
CA ARG A 15 46.18 -18.16 -37.37
C ARG A 15 46.11 -19.12 -36.19
N ARG A 16 45.96 -18.58 -34.99
CA ARG A 16 45.68 -19.33 -33.77
C ARG A 16 44.25 -19.81 -33.86
N GLY A 17 44.06 -21.10 -34.13
CA GLY A 17 42.76 -21.74 -34.06
C GLY A 17 42.30 -21.79 -32.59
N PHE A 18 41.02 -21.50 -32.36
CA PHE A 18 40.39 -21.69 -31.05
C PHE A 18 40.48 -23.17 -30.67
N THR A 19 40.96 -23.44 -29.46
CA THR A 19 41.01 -24.81 -28.95
C THR A 19 39.62 -25.26 -28.52
N LEU A 20 39.30 -26.55 -28.67
CA LEU A 20 38.01 -27.10 -28.22
C LEU A 20 37.76 -26.83 -26.73
N VAL A 21 38.83 -26.86 -25.92
CA VAL A 21 38.80 -26.56 -24.49
C VAL A 21 38.34 -25.12 -24.23
N GLU A 22 38.76 -24.16 -25.05
CA GLU A 22 38.38 -22.75 -24.91
C GLU A 22 36.88 -22.53 -25.13
N VAL A 23 36.28 -23.25 -26.09
CA VAL A 23 34.83 -23.20 -26.32
C VAL A 23 34.06 -23.82 -25.15
N MET A 24 34.54 -24.94 -24.59
CA MET A 24 33.91 -25.55 -23.42
C MET A 24 33.94 -24.63 -22.20
N VAL A 25 35.08 -23.97 -21.93
CA VAL A 25 35.19 -23.00 -20.83
C VAL A 25 34.27 -21.80 -21.07
N ALA A 26 34.23 -21.27 -22.30
CA ALA A 26 33.33 -20.16 -22.65
C ALA A 26 31.86 -20.51 -22.42
N MET A 27 31.43 -21.73 -22.80
CA MET A 27 30.05 -22.20 -22.55
C MET A 27 29.73 -22.32 -21.05
N ILE A 28 30.68 -22.79 -20.23
CA ILE A 28 30.50 -22.88 -18.78
C ILE A 28 30.34 -21.49 -18.16
N VAL A 29 31.24 -20.56 -18.52
CA VAL A 29 31.17 -19.16 -18.01
C VAL A 29 29.86 -18.49 -18.46
N PHE A 30 29.45 -18.72 -19.72
CA PHE A 30 28.18 -18.23 -20.24
C PHE A 30 26.98 -18.79 -19.47
N ALA A 31 26.96 -20.09 -19.17
CA ALA A 31 25.90 -20.70 -18.37
C ALA A 31 25.79 -20.09 -16.97
N ILE A 32 26.93 -19.85 -16.30
CA ILE A 32 26.96 -19.18 -14.99
C ILE A 32 26.41 -17.75 -15.10
N ALA A 33 26.79 -17.00 -16.14
CA ALA A 33 26.29 -15.65 -16.38
C ALA A 33 24.76 -15.63 -16.59
N LEU A 34 24.22 -16.58 -17.34
CA LEU A 34 22.77 -16.71 -17.54
C LEU A 34 22.03 -17.04 -16.25
N MET A 35 22.57 -17.92 -15.39
CA MET A 35 21.97 -18.20 -14.09
C MET A 35 21.89 -16.95 -13.21
N GLY A 36 22.95 -16.12 -13.22
CA GLY A 36 22.96 -14.82 -12.53
C GLY A 36 21.86 -13.88 -13.05
N LEU A 37 21.67 -13.81 -14.37
CA LEU A 37 20.63 -12.99 -14.99
C LEU A 37 19.22 -13.42 -14.57
N VAL A 38 18.93 -14.73 -14.59
CA VAL A 38 17.62 -15.27 -14.19
C VAL A 38 17.32 -14.96 -12.71
N ALA A 39 18.32 -15.07 -11.84
CA ALA A 39 18.16 -14.72 -10.43
C ALA A 39 17.80 -13.24 -10.25
N LEU A 40 18.46 -12.33 -10.98
CA LEU A 40 18.15 -10.90 -10.96
C LEU A 40 16.75 -10.58 -11.49
N GLN A 41 16.31 -11.25 -12.56
CA GLN A 41 14.96 -11.10 -13.10
C GLN A 41 13.90 -11.46 -12.05
N LYS A 42 14.09 -12.55 -11.31
CA LYS A 42 13.17 -12.94 -10.23
C LYS A 42 13.06 -11.85 -9.17
N VAL A 43 14.19 -11.30 -8.72
CA VAL A 43 14.21 -10.22 -7.72
C VAL A 43 13.49 -8.98 -8.25
N SER A 44 13.76 -8.59 -9.50
CA SER A 44 13.11 -7.43 -10.13
C SER A 44 11.59 -7.57 -10.20
N ILE A 45 11.08 -8.74 -10.60
CA ILE A 45 9.63 -9.00 -10.65
C ILE A 45 9.01 -8.91 -9.25
N THR A 46 9.66 -9.51 -8.24
CA THR A 46 9.16 -9.46 -6.86
C THR A 46 9.17 -8.04 -6.29
N ALA A 47 10.19 -7.25 -6.61
CA ALA A 47 10.29 -5.85 -6.18
C ALA A 47 9.23 -4.98 -6.87
N ALA A 48 8.98 -5.20 -8.17
CA ALA A 48 7.93 -4.50 -8.91
C ALA A 48 6.54 -4.78 -8.33
N GLY A 49 6.23 -6.04 -8.01
CA GLY A 49 4.97 -6.41 -7.35
C GLY A 49 4.79 -5.72 -6.00
N SER A 50 5.81 -5.79 -5.14
CA SER A 50 5.77 -5.11 -3.83
C SER A 50 5.61 -3.59 -3.96
N GLY A 51 6.30 -2.96 -4.92
CA GLY A 51 6.17 -1.52 -5.19
C GLY A 51 4.78 -1.11 -5.66
N ARG A 52 4.14 -1.95 -6.48
CA ARG A 52 2.75 -1.77 -6.89
C ARG A 52 1.81 -1.86 -5.69
N ASP A 53 1.94 -2.89 -4.85
CA ASP A 53 1.06 -3.06 -3.68
C ASP A 53 1.17 -1.88 -2.70
N HIS A 54 2.39 -1.37 -2.47
CA HIS A 54 2.60 -0.17 -1.65
C HIS A 54 1.92 1.07 -2.23
N THR A 55 1.96 1.23 -3.55
CA THR A 55 1.33 2.36 -4.23
C THR A 55 -0.20 2.29 -4.12
N VAL A 56 -0.77 1.10 -4.32
CA VAL A 56 -2.20 0.84 -4.15
C VAL A 56 -2.63 1.11 -2.71
N ALA A 57 -1.90 0.55 -1.73
CA ALA A 57 -2.17 0.77 -0.32
C ALA A 57 -2.10 2.25 0.08
N ALA A 58 -1.13 3.01 -0.46
CA ALA A 58 -1.01 4.44 -0.21
C ALA A 58 -2.18 5.23 -0.80
N ASN A 59 -2.63 4.88 -2.00
CA ASN A 59 -3.79 5.52 -2.62
C ASN A 59 -5.09 5.22 -1.87
N LEU A 60 -5.30 3.97 -1.43
CA LEU A 60 -6.44 3.59 -0.58
C LEU A 60 -6.45 4.36 0.74
N ALA A 61 -5.29 4.43 1.41
CA ALA A 61 -5.17 5.15 2.67
C ALA A 61 -5.48 6.64 2.50
N ARG A 62 -4.97 7.27 1.44
CA ARG A 62 -5.27 8.68 1.11
C ARG A 62 -6.75 8.89 0.81
N TYR A 63 -7.35 8.01 0.01
CA TYR A 63 -8.77 8.07 -0.32
C TYR A 63 -9.64 8.03 0.94
N ALA A 64 -9.38 7.07 1.84
CA ALA A 64 -10.11 6.95 3.09
C ALA A 64 -9.92 8.17 4.01
N ILE A 65 -8.71 8.74 4.09
CA ILE A 65 -8.46 9.99 4.82
C ILE A 65 -9.29 11.14 4.22
N THR A 66 -9.30 11.29 2.90
CA THR A 66 -10.07 12.34 2.22
C THR A 66 -11.57 12.16 2.41
N TRP A 67 -12.06 10.93 2.42
CA TRP A 67 -13.47 10.66 2.69
C TRP A 67 -13.85 11.04 4.12
N LEU A 68 -13.08 10.58 5.13
CA LEU A 68 -13.29 10.98 6.53
C LEU A 68 -13.20 12.50 6.73
N GLN A 69 -12.29 13.17 6.04
CA GLN A 69 -12.19 14.63 6.04
C GLN A 69 -13.43 15.29 5.43
N ASN A 70 -13.99 14.72 4.37
CA ASN A 70 -15.20 15.24 3.74
C ASN A 70 -16.44 15.04 4.62
N GLU A 71 -16.60 13.88 5.25
CA GLU A 71 -17.66 13.65 6.24
C GLU A 71 -17.56 14.64 7.41
N ALA A 72 -16.35 14.86 7.93
CA ALA A 72 -16.11 15.84 8.98
C ALA A 72 -16.43 17.27 8.49
N ALA A 73 -16.13 17.56 7.22
CA ALA A 73 -16.45 18.82 6.56
C ALA A 73 -17.94 19.10 6.51
N HIS A 74 -18.72 18.09 6.15
CA HIS A 74 -20.17 18.17 6.07
C HIS A 74 -20.82 18.26 7.45
N TYR A 75 -20.33 17.50 8.43
CA TYR A 75 -20.86 17.53 9.80
C TYR A 75 -20.77 18.92 10.43
N ALA A 76 -19.63 19.61 10.28
CA ALA A 76 -19.44 20.92 10.92
C ALA A 76 -20.38 22.02 10.40
N LYS A 77 -21.02 21.85 9.24
CA LYS A 77 -21.91 22.86 8.65
C LYS A 77 -23.32 22.81 9.18
N THR A 78 -23.76 21.68 9.71
CA THR A 78 -25.17 21.47 10.10
C THR A 78 -25.42 22.01 11.52
N GLU A 79 -24.75 23.09 11.93
CA GLU A 79 -24.95 23.72 13.24
C GLU A 79 -26.42 24.13 13.43
N GLY A 80 -27.16 23.35 14.20
CA GLY A 80 -28.58 23.60 14.45
C GLY A 80 -29.24 22.51 15.27
N ASP A 81 -29.23 21.26 14.80
CA ASP A 81 -29.84 20.12 15.50
C ASP A 81 -29.50 18.80 14.75
N ILE A 82 -28.24 18.38 14.78
CA ILE A 82 -27.81 17.12 14.14
C ILE A 82 -27.66 16.06 15.20
N ASN A 83 -28.71 15.25 15.33
CA ASN A 83 -28.51 13.89 15.79
C ASN A 83 -27.46 13.26 14.88
N PHE A 84 -26.33 12.85 15.47
CA PHE A 84 -25.32 12.06 14.79
C PHE A 84 -25.99 10.76 14.33
N ASN A 85 -26.36 10.67 13.06
CA ASN A 85 -27.00 9.49 12.50
C ASN A 85 -25.95 8.68 11.72
N ASP A 86 -26.10 7.36 11.77
CA ASP A 86 -25.28 6.41 11.01
C ASP A 86 -25.48 6.57 9.48
N VAL A 87 -26.57 7.23 9.07
CA VAL A 87 -26.95 7.33 7.66
C VAL A 87 -26.15 8.41 6.92
N ASP A 88 -25.94 9.59 7.52
CA ASP A 88 -25.29 10.71 6.85
C ASP A 88 -23.76 10.72 7.05
N TYR A 89 -23.26 10.12 8.14
CA TYR A 89 -21.85 10.10 8.51
C TYR A 89 -21.39 8.72 9.05
N PRO A 90 -21.54 7.64 8.27
CA PRO A 90 -21.31 6.28 8.75
C PRO A 90 -19.88 6.06 9.27
N LEU A 91 -18.87 6.64 8.62
CA LEU A 91 -17.47 6.42 9.01
C LEU A 91 -17.14 7.17 10.30
N LEU A 92 -17.56 8.42 10.43
CA LEU A 92 -17.37 9.14 11.68
C LEU A 92 -18.15 8.50 12.83
N TYR A 93 -19.38 8.05 12.57
CA TYR A 93 -20.22 7.41 13.57
C TYR A 93 -19.58 6.11 14.07
N GLY A 94 -19.22 5.21 13.15
CA GLY A 94 -18.53 3.97 13.50
C GLY A 94 -17.20 4.18 14.22
N GLY A 95 -16.44 5.21 13.84
CA GLY A 95 -15.16 5.52 14.47
C GLY A 95 -15.28 6.10 15.89
N LEU A 96 -16.37 6.80 16.18
CA LEU A 96 -16.66 7.36 17.51
C LEU A 96 -17.34 6.34 18.42
N ASP A 97 -18.20 5.46 17.87
CA ASP A 97 -18.92 4.43 18.61
C ASP A 97 -18.02 3.26 19.04
N ALA A 98 -17.06 2.86 18.19
CA ALA A 98 -16.19 1.70 18.42
C ALA A 98 -15.09 1.88 19.48
N ASN A 99 -15.28 2.78 20.45
CA ASN A 99 -14.27 3.29 21.38
C ASN A 99 -13.14 4.02 20.64
N VAL A 100 -13.16 5.36 20.72
CA VAL A 100 -12.07 6.26 20.27
C VAL A 100 -10.71 5.66 20.65
N GLY A 101 -9.82 5.51 19.66
CA GLY A 101 -8.51 4.87 19.82
C GLY A 101 -8.45 3.41 19.35
N SER A 102 -9.56 2.81 18.91
CA SER A 102 -9.57 1.46 18.33
C SER A 102 -9.59 1.50 16.80
N TYR A 103 -9.06 0.47 16.17
CA TYR A 103 -9.16 0.30 14.71
C TYR A 103 -10.52 -0.28 14.34
N VAL A 104 -11.19 0.41 13.42
CA VAL A 104 -12.48 0.05 12.85
C VAL A 104 -12.28 -0.24 11.37
N LEU A 105 -13.00 -1.21 10.82
CA LEU A 105 -13.00 -1.49 9.40
C LEU A 105 -13.75 -0.37 8.67
N LEU A 106 -13.23 0.11 7.53
CA LEU A 106 -13.83 1.25 6.80
C LEU A 106 -15.29 0.99 6.37
N ASP A 107 -15.73 -0.26 6.31
CA ASP A 107 -17.13 -0.61 6.10
C ASP A 107 -17.44 -1.89 6.90
N ALA A 108 -18.43 -1.87 7.78
CA ALA A 108 -18.82 -3.06 8.53
C ALA A 108 -19.66 -4.04 7.70
N ASN A 109 -20.27 -3.56 6.61
CA ASN A 109 -21.25 -4.30 5.82
C ASN A 109 -20.70 -4.75 4.45
N THR A 110 -19.74 -4.04 3.85
CA THR A 110 -19.11 -4.43 2.57
C THR A 110 -17.64 -4.02 2.46
N PRO A 111 -16.68 -4.78 3.02
CA PRO A 111 -15.29 -4.31 3.13
C PRO A 111 -14.32 -4.99 2.18
N THR A 112 -14.50 -4.85 0.86
CA THR A 112 -13.48 -5.33 -0.07
C THR A 112 -13.22 -4.33 -1.19
N PHE A 113 -12.16 -3.54 -1.04
CA PHE A 113 -11.64 -2.75 -2.15
C PHE A 113 -10.73 -3.64 -2.97
N ARG A 114 -11.13 -3.93 -4.20
CA ARG A 114 -10.29 -4.62 -5.17
C ARG A 114 -9.89 -3.63 -6.26
N PHE A 115 -8.59 -3.42 -6.40
CA PHE A 115 -8.05 -2.89 -7.64
C PHE A 115 -7.87 -4.06 -8.58
N ASP A 116 -8.83 -4.30 -9.46
CA ASP A 116 -8.58 -5.19 -10.58
C ASP A 116 -7.75 -4.40 -11.60
N GLU A 117 -6.44 -4.69 -11.67
CA GLU A 117 -5.63 -4.20 -12.80
C GLU A 117 -5.85 -5.12 -13.99
N TYR A 118 -7.05 -5.10 -14.55
CA TYR A 118 -7.20 -5.51 -15.92
C TYR A 118 -6.74 -4.33 -16.81
N LEU A 119 -5.47 -4.38 -17.22
CA LEU A 119 -4.91 -3.62 -18.35
C LEU A 119 -4.99 -2.08 -18.26
N GLY A 120 -4.51 -1.48 -17.17
CA GLY A 120 -4.20 -0.04 -17.14
C GLY A 120 -5.39 0.89 -16.86
N HIS A 121 -6.54 0.33 -16.50
CA HIS A 121 -7.63 1.09 -15.91
C HIS A 121 -7.68 0.83 -14.41
N SER A 122 -7.18 1.79 -13.63
CA SER A 122 -7.40 1.82 -12.17
C SER A 122 -8.84 2.25 -11.89
N ALA A 123 -9.80 1.41 -12.27
CA ALA A 123 -11.17 1.57 -11.81
C ALA A 123 -11.26 0.97 -10.41
N LEU A 124 -11.64 1.80 -9.45
CA LEU A 124 -11.94 1.39 -8.09
C LEU A 124 -13.31 0.71 -8.16
N GLU A 125 -13.35 -0.58 -8.48
CA GLU A 125 -14.59 -1.37 -8.49
C GLU A 125 -14.84 -1.89 -7.07
N MET A 126 -15.92 -1.39 -6.47
CA MET A 126 -16.47 -1.94 -5.24
C MET A 126 -17.29 -3.16 -5.63
N TYR A 127 -16.77 -4.36 -5.37
CA TYR A 127 -17.49 -5.61 -5.59
C TYR A 127 -18.35 -5.94 -4.38
N GLU A 128 -19.59 -6.40 -4.63
CA GLU A 128 -20.48 -6.94 -3.59
C GLU A 128 -20.06 -8.35 -3.14
N ASP A 129 -19.19 -9.01 -3.91
CA ASP A 129 -18.71 -10.37 -3.61
C ASP A 129 -17.42 -10.32 -2.79
N VAL A 130 -17.57 -10.58 -1.48
CA VAL A 130 -16.51 -10.45 -0.47
C VAL A 130 -15.36 -11.43 -0.65
N ASP A 131 -15.54 -12.52 -1.41
CA ASP A 131 -14.62 -13.66 -1.53
C ASP A 131 -13.27 -13.35 -2.25
N SER A 132 -12.90 -12.09 -2.47
CA SER A 132 -11.66 -11.75 -3.18
C SER A 132 -10.91 -10.48 -2.77
N ALA A 133 -11.15 -9.95 -1.56
CA ALA A 133 -10.41 -8.78 -1.07
C ALA A 133 -8.89 -9.03 -1.01
N MET A 134 -8.11 -8.23 -1.73
CA MET A 134 -6.64 -8.21 -1.58
C MET A 134 -6.19 -7.22 -0.49
N TYR A 135 -6.98 -6.17 -0.20
CA TYR A 135 -6.63 -5.10 0.72
C TYR A 135 -7.73 -4.88 1.75
N CYS A 136 -7.36 -4.86 3.04
CA CYS A 136 -8.27 -4.47 4.12
C CYS A 136 -7.90 -3.08 4.63
N VAL A 137 -8.88 -2.17 4.64
CA VAL A 137 -8.70 -0.78 5.07
C VAL A 137 -9.34 -0.60 6.44
N HIS A 138 -8.52 -0.32 7.44
CA HIS A 138 -8.95 0.04 8.77
C HIS A 138 -8.65 1.50 9.02
N TYR A 139 -9.46 2.16 9.83
CA TYR A 139 -9.21 3.51 10.31
C TYR A 139 -9.38 3.57 11.81
N LYS A 140 -8.71 4.52 12.42
CA LYS A 140 -8.77 4.79 13.85
C LYS A 140 -8.89 6.29 14.03
N LEU A 141 -9.83 6.70 14.87
CA LEU A 141 -9.95 8.08 15.33
C LEU A 141 -9.32 8.17 16.72
N GLU A 142 -8.31 9.03 16.87
CA GLU A 142 -7.70 9.36 18.16
C GLU A 142 -8.00 10.82 18.45
N GLN A 143 -8.68 11.08 19.56
CA GLN A 143 -8.85 12.44 20.06
C GLN A 143 -7.49 12.99 20.52
N PHE A 144 -7.09 14.17 20.03
CA PHE A 144 -5.98 14.85 20.67
C PHE A 144 -6.46 15.25 22.06
N GLN A 145 -5.82 14.74 23.12
CA GLN A 145 -6.13 15.12 24.50
C GLN A 145 -6.09 16.65 24.63
N SER A 146 -7.25 17.32 24.60
CA SER A 146 -7.39 18.65 25.18
C SER A 146 -7.86 18.44 26.62
N TYR A 147 -6.95 18.06 27.50
CA TYR A 147 -7.24 18.03 28.92
C TYR A 147 -7.30 19.48 29.43
N GLN A 148 -8.50 20.07 29.38
CA GLN A 148 -8.89 21.19 30.24
C GLN A 148 -10.30 20.88 30.71
N VAL A 149 -10.41 20.43 31.96
CA VAL A 149 -11.69 20.42 32.66
C VAL A 149 -11.94 21.87 33.07
N ASP A 150 -12.82 22.54 32.35
CA ASP A 150 -13.34 23.82 32.83
C ASP A 150 -14.27 23.51 34.01
N THR A 151 -13.74 23.66 35.23
CA THR A 151 -14.42 23.23 36.46
C THR A 151 -15.68 24.03 36.77
N GLU A 152 -15.96 25.10 36.02
CA GLU A 152 -17.07 26.02 36.29
C GLU A 152 -18.35 25.70 35.52
N THR A 153 -18.29 25.03 34.36
CA THR A 153 -19.47 24.86 33.49
C THR A 153 -19.95 23.42 33.34
N ALA A 154 -19.15 22.41 33.69
CA ALA A 154 -19.49 20.99 33.56
C ALA A 154 -20.04 20.57 32.17
N THR A 155 -19.87 21.41 31.15
CA THR A 155 -20.23 21.07 29.78
C THR A 155 -19.06 20.28 29.19
N PRO A 156 -19.27 19.03 28.74
CA PRO A 156 -18.24 18.27 28.06
C PRO A 156 -17.83 19.02 26.80
N TYR A 157 -16.63 19.61 26.82
CA TYR A 157 -16.02 20.20 25.64
C TYR A 157 -15.52 19.05 24.76
N VAL A 158 -16.18 18.86 23.62
CA VAL A 158 -15.71 17.96 22.57
C VAL A 158 -14.57 18.69 21.86
N PRO A 159 -13.29 18.26 21.96
CA PRO A 159 -12.23 18.93 21.25
C PRO A 159 -12.47 18.91 19.76
N ASP A 160 -12.13 20.03 19.15
CA ASP A 160 -12.27 20.27 17.73
C ASP A 160 -11.15 19.60 16.90
N LEU A 161 -10.39 18.65 17.47
CA LEU A 161 -9.19 18.09 16.85
C LEU A 161 -9.06 16.57 17.06
N TYR A 162 -9.11 15.83 15.96
CA TYR A 162 -8.86 14.38 15.96
C TYR A 162 -7.73 14.03 14.99
N LYS A 163 -6.89 13.08 15.40
CA LYS A 163 -5.97 12.37 14.54
C LYS A 163 -6.71 11.21 13.91
N ILE A 164 -6.62 11.10 12.60
CA ILE A 164 -7.06 9.93 11.86
C ILE A 164 -5.84 9.09 11.55
N SER A 165 -5.88 7.80 11.84
CA SER A 165 -4.88 6.84 11.36
C SER A 165 -5.58 5.82 10.47
N VAL A 166 -5.25 5.80 9.19
CA VAL A 166 -5.74 4.79 8.24
C VAL A 166 -4.64 3.78 7.99
N ARG A 167 -4.97 2.50 8.22
CA ARG A 167 -4.09 1.36 8.02
C ARG A 167 -4.65 0.49 6.90
N VAL A 168 -3.83 0.25 5.89
CA VAL A 168 -4.13 -0.70 4.81
C VAL A 168 -3.26 -1.92 4.99
N THR A 169 -3.87 -3.10 5.03
CA THR A 169 -3.18 -4.38 5.19
C THR A 169 -3.42 -5.28 4.00
N TRP A 170 -2.40 -6.03 3.59
CA TRP A 170 -2.48 -7.02 2.52
C TRP A 170 -1.58 -8.23 2.81
N PRO A 171 -1.94 -9.42 2.32
CA PRO A 171 -1.17 -10.66 2.48
C PRO A 171 0.24 -10.59 1.89
N LYS A 172 1.15 -11.38 2.46
CA LYS A 172 2.46 -11.64 1.87
C LYS A 172 2.34 -12.72 0.78
N PRO A 173 3.13 -12.68 -0.30
CA PRO A 173 3.05 -13.64 -1.41
C PRO A 173 3.14 -15.13 -1.03
N LYS A 174 3.69 -15.46 0.15
CA LYS A 174 3.85 -16.83 0.63
C LYS A 174 2.74 -17.31 1.56
N SER A 175 1.91 -16.42 2.10
CA SER A 175 0.93 -16.78 3.14
C SER A 175 -0.35 -17.38 2.56
N TYR A 176 -0.65 -17.14 1.28
CA TYR A 176 -1.84 -17.66 0.59
C TYR A 176 -1.98 -19.19 0.57
N LEU A 177 -0.88 -19.93 0.71
CA LEU A 177 -0.85 -21.38 0.44
C LEU A 177 -0.89 -22.26 1.69
N THR A 178 -0.65 -21.72 2.88
CA THR A 178 -0.28 -22.54 4.04
C THR A 178 -1.35 -22.72 5.11
N GLU A 179 -2.38 -21.87 5.20
CA GLU A 179 -3.14 -21.81 6.47
C GLU A 179 -4.66 -21.97 6.40
N GLY A 180 -5.28 -22.10 5.22
CA GLY A 180 -6.76 -22.19 5.16
C GLY A 180 -7.49 -21.00 5.81
N LEU A 181 -6.75 -19.93 6.12
CA LEU A 181 -7.28 -18.67 6.59
C LEU A 181 -8.00 -18.02 5.43
N ASP A 182 -9.21 -17.56 5.72
CA ASP A 182 -10.01 -16.84 4.75
C ASP A 182 -9.42 -15.44 4.57
N TRP A 183 -8.64 -15.26 3.51
CA TRP A 183 -7.98 -13.99 3.21
C TRP A 183 -8.96 -12.87 2.84
N THR A 184 -10.23 -13.24 2.65
CA THR A 184 -11.31 -12.37 2.21
C THR A 184 -12.00 -11.70 3.40
N ASP A 185 -11.92 -12.32 4.58
CA ASP A 185 -12.52 -11.81 5.81
C ASP A 185 -11.60 -10.76 6.48
N CYS A 186 -11.90 -9.50 6.22
CA CYS A 186 -11.23 -8.38 6.88
C CYS A 186 -11.68 -8.19 8.34
N SER A 187 -12.82 -8.75 8.77
CA SER A 187 -13.38 -8.52 10.12
C SER A 187 -12.51 -9.14 11.22
N GLN A 188 -11.88 -10.29 10.95
CA GLN A 188 -10.97 -10.97 11.88
C GLN A 188 -9.64 -10.24 12.08
N ARG A 189 -9.39 -9.14 11.35
CA ARG A 189 -8.11 -8.39 11.36
C ARG A 189 -8.14 -7.12 12.21
N THR A 190 -9.25 -6.87 12.90
CA THR A 190 -9.53 -5.65 13.67
C THR A 190 -8.76 -5.56 15.00
N ALA A 191 -8.38 -6.70 15.59
CA ALA A 191 -7.54 -6.75 16.79
C ALA A 191 -6.06 -6.80 16.40
N GLU A 192 -5.38 -5.65 16.39
CA GLU A 192 -3.93 -5.48 16.21
C GLU A 192 -3.27 -6.65 15.46
N PRO A 193 -3.47 -6.74 14.13
CA PRO A 193 -3.08 -7.93 13.39
C PRO A 193 -1.59 -8.17 13.62
N ASN A 194 -1.24 -9.42 13.89
CA ASN A 194 0.15 -9.81 14.08
C ASN A 194 0.92 -9.42 12.82
N LEU A 195 1.66 -8.31 12.88
CA LEU A 195 2.29 -7.66 11.71
C LEU A 195 3.34 -8.57 11.06
N SER A 196 3.67 -9.71 11.68
CA SER A 196 4.53 -10.76 11.13
C SER A 196 4.00 -11.33 9.82
N ASP A 197 2.69 -11.43 9.65
CA ASP A 197 2.10 -12.21 8.54
C ASP A 197 1.63 -11.34 7.38
N PHE A 198 1.50 -10.04 7.61
CA PHE A 198 0.95 -9.08 6.68
C PHE A 198 1.95 -7.99 6.32
N ASN A 199 1.76 -7.41 5.14
CA ASN A 199 2.28 -6.09 4.86
C ASN A 199 1.24 -5.08 5.34
N ALA A 200 1.70 -3.99 5.94
CA ALA A 200 0.85 -2.92 6.41
C ALA A 200 1.45 -1.58 6.00
N LEU A 201 0.57 -0.66 5.60
CA LEU A 201 0.88 0.75 5.41
C LEU A 201 -0.08 1.55 6.29
N GLU A 202 0.47 2.40 7.15
CA GLU A 202 -0.32 3.31 7.98
C GLU A 202 -0.02 4.75 7.57
N LEU A 203 -1.07 5.49 7.20
CA LEU A 203 -1.01 6.93 6.99
C LEU A 203 -1.83 7.59 8.09
N SER A 204 -1.33 8.72 8.60
CA SER A 204 -2.08 9.52 9.55
C SER A 204 -2.40 10.89 8.97
N GLY A 205 -3.59 11.38 9.29
CA GLY A 205 -4.08 12.71 8.99
C GLY A 205 -4.66 13.36 10.23
N VAL A 206 -5.14 14.58 10.06
CA VAL A 206 -5.81 15.35 11.12
C VAL A 206 -7.11 15.87 10.53
N ILE A 207 -8.17 15.83 11.33
CA ILE A 207 -9.42 16.53 11.07
C ILE A 207 -9.65 17.54 12.18
N THR A 208 -10.09 18.73 11.78
CA THR A 208 -10.53 19.74 12.73
C THR A 208 -11.93 20.20 12.37
N ARG A 209 -12.73 20.56 13.37
CA ARG A 209 -14.05 21.14 13.13
C ARG A 209 -13.98 22.49 12.42
N GLU A 210 -12.89 23.25 12.56
CA GLU A 210 -12.68 24.49 11.81
C GLU A 210 -12.18 24.28 10.38
N PHE A 211 -11.43 23.20 10.11
CA PHE A 211 -10.95 22.90 8.76
C PHE A 211 -12.13 22.61 7.84
N ALA A 212 -13.16 21.96 8.39
CA ALA A 212 -14.45 21.74 7.75
C ALA A 212 -15.16 23.02 7.28
N SER A 213 -15.06 24.12 8.03
CA SER A 213 -15.72 25.39 7.68
C SER A 213 -14.94 26.26 6.69
N LYS A 214 -13.62 26.02 6.52
CA LYS A 214 -12.72 26.87 5.72
C LYS A 214 -12.40 26.37 4.29
N VAL A 215 -12.82 25.17 3.89
CA VAL A 215 -12.51 24.60 2.54
C VAL A 215 -13.50 25.08 1.45
N HIS A 216 -14.11 26.25 1.62
CA HIS A 216 -14.94 26.92 0.60
C HIS A 216 -14.44 28.31 0.26
#